data_AF-A0A2S0WT05-F1
#
_entry.id   AF-A0A2S0WT05-F1
#
_cell.length_a   1.000
_cell.length_b   1.000
_cell.length_c   1.000
_cell.angle_alpha   90.00
_cell.angle_beta   90.00
_cell.angle_gamma   90.00
#
_symmetry.space_group_name_H-M   'P 1'
#
loop_
_entity.id
_entity.type
_entity.pdbx_description
1 polymer ?
#
loop_
_entity_poly.entity_id
_entity_poly.type
_entity_poly.pdbx_seq_one_letter_code
_entity_poly.pdbx_strand_id
1 'polypeptide(L)'
;MKEIELPLELIRSSQVLDYLVEWRAEEPPKYRGGAKSTITDLHVLVAATVLALEHSSLHLKRMRDVLAYRLDDEAREYLGVPPQPDDKHDPVAAKNWKNNTEYAAKKLIKIMDPYADLDRRRPTTRDQRTEFRARLDHDPRRRNLERRKKEHLDQFSNAFLEATYQTMNRDTRRALTKSGLTADQTPMPTAGRIGRSRLVDGAERKNPKVLEPEMNWYYKRPDDREQRPGEGGGPGKDTSSSVWGAAANFAILTAEIKGVPVPPIAIGFSLSTPLVDSEGELVKLAKSVVDRGHKPAHITADREFFAGKDIEKLHKPVRELGFDVVTDYKRDMLGVKGGHAGAVQIEGRHYCPGMGPDLMNASVDAESGLLDEDTYIQRIEKRRAFELRAKERPDENGKQPMMCPAHGPQARVVCPLRERHPKSSSKPKAKVLPANVPVAIDGQLPAVCSQTSVTFTGDEGLKHKQVLRYGSEEWAETYNRDRNLSEGFNSYIKDPSHEAFEARGGRRMRGLAAQQFLATFLVVSANLRAIYTFVHDRYLAEAYGVTKNRAVHISDYARNWFTKPATDAAGPPAQHPLRT
;
A
#
# COMPACT_ATOMS: atom_id res chain seq x y z
N MET A 1 -1.08 -25.28 -28.86
CA MET A 1 -2.20 -24.77 -28.04
C MET A 1 -1.97 -24.74 -26.54
N LYS A 2 -1.45 -25.80 -25.90
CA LYS A 2 -1.32 -25.87 -24.42
C LYS A 2 -0.53 -24.69 -23.80
N GLU A 3 0.47 -24.16 -24.50
CA GLU A 3 1.29 -23.04 -24.00
C GLU A 3 0.53 -21.70 -23.94
N ILE A 4 -0.57 -21.54 -24.67
CA ILE A 4 -1.29 -20.25 -24.77
C ILE A 4 -2.69 -20.23 -24.16
N GLU A 5 -3.18 -21.38 -23.70
CA GLU A 5 -4.54 -21.51 -23.15
C GLU A 5 -4.76 -20.62 -21.91
N LEU A 6 -3.93 -20.79 -20.88
CA LEU A 6 -3.98 -19.95 -19.66
C LEU A 6 -3.72 -18.46 -19.96
N PRO A 7 -2.69 -18.08 -20.75
CA PRO A 7 -2.54 -16.69 -21.21
C PRO A 7 -3.79 -16.10 -21.85
N LEU A 8 -4.46 -16.85 -22.72
CA LEU A 8 -5.68 -16.40 -23.39
C LEU A 8 -6.85 -16.25 -22.43
N GLU A 9 -7.02 -17.18 -21.49
CA GLU A 9 -8.05 -17.10 -20.46
C GLU A 9 -7.88 -15.85 -19.60
N LEU A 10 -6.65 -15.56 -19.16
CA LEU A 10 -6.35 -14.35 -18.37
C LEU A 10 -6.62 -13.06 -19.15
N ILE A 11 -6.25 -13.00 -20.44
CA ILE A 11 -6.49 -11.82 -21.30
C ILE A 11 -7.99 -11.63 -21.56
N ARG A 12 -8.75 -12.71 -21.72
CA ARG A 12 -10.20 -12.65 -21.90
C ARG A 12 -10.88 -12.21 -20.61
N SER A 13 -10.53 -12.83 -19.49
CA SER A 13 -11.12 -12.51 -18.19
C SER A 13 -10.81 -11.08 -17.74
N SER A 14 -9.69 -10.49 -18.18
CA SER A 14 -9.36 -9.10 -17.87
C SER A 14 -10.12 -8.08 -18.70
N GLN A 15 -10.75 -8.49 -19.81
CA GLN A 15 -11.47 -7.59 -20.75
C GLN A 15 -10.58 -6.47 -21.32
N VAL A 16 -9.25 -6.61 -21.23
CA VAL A 16 -8.33 -5.52 -21.55
C VAL A 16 -8.34 -5.14 -23.04
N LEU A 17 -8.69 -6.08 -23.92
CA LEU A 17 -8.82 -5.82 -25.35
C LEU A 17 -9.99 -4.87 -25.64
N ASP A 18 -11.09 -4.97 -24.89
CA ASP A 18 -12.25 -4.10 -25.05
C ASP A 18 -11.91 -2.68 -24.61
N TYR A 19 -11.24 -2.53 -23.45
CA TYR A 19 -10.71 -1.24 -23.01
C TYR A 19 -9.75 -0.62 -24.03
N LEU A 20 -8.86 -1.40 -24.64
CA LEU A 20 -7.93 -0.88 -25.66
C LEU A 20 -8.66 -0.38 -26.92
N VAL A 21 -9.83 -0.94 -27.26
CA VAL A 21 -10.68 -0.44 -28.34
C VAL A 21 -11.31 0.89 -27.95
N GLU A 22 -11.89 0.98 -26.75
CA GLU A 22 -12.51 2.19 -26.20
C GLU A 22 -11.50 3.35 -26.13
N TRP A 23 -10.35 3.14 -25.50
CA TRP A 23 -9.33 4.18 -25.33
C TRP A 23 -8.74 4.68 -26.65
N ARG A 24 -8.76 3.85 -27.71
CA ARG A 24 -8.37 4.31 -29.06
C ARG A 24 -9.43 5.16 -29.72
N ALA A 25 -10.71 4.90 -29.45
CA ALA A 25 -11.80 5.70 -29.98
C ALA A 25 -11.76 7.13 -29.42
N GLU A 26 -11.22 7.32 -28.21
CA GLU A 26 -11.04 8.63 -27.58
C GLU A 26 -9.97 9.52 -28.25
N GLU A 27 -8.99 8.91 -28.93
CA GLU A 27 -7.90 9.59 -29.63
C GLU A 27 -7.75 9.01 -31.05
N PRO A 28 -8.70 9.29 -31.96
CA PRO A 28 -8.69 8.69 -33.29
C PRO A 28 -7.41 9.08 -34.04
N PRO A 29 -6.82 8.15 -34.82
CA PRO A 29 -5.57 8.40 -35.51
C PRO A 29 -5.72 9.58 -36.49
N LYS A 30 -4.73 10.48 -36.49
CA LYS A 30 -4.67 11.62 -37.42
C LYS A 30 -4.59 11.21 -38.90
N TYR A 31 -4.18 9.99 -39.19
CA TYR A 31 -4.05 9.45 -40.55
C TYR A 31 -4.84 8.15 -40.67
N ARG A 32 -5.70 8.06 -41.69
CA ARG A 32 -6.58 6.91 -41.96
C ARG A 32 -5.99 5.88 -42.95
N GLY A 33 -4.70 5.99 -43.28
CA GLY A 33 -4.03 5.14 -44.27
C GLY A 33 -2.85 4.35 -43.69
N GLY A 34 -2.72 3.08 -44.10
CA GLY A 34 -1.63 2.18 -43.75
C GLY A 34 -2.05 0.72 -43.81
N ALA A 35 -1.12 -0.18 -44.16
CA ALA A 35 -1.38 -1.62 -44.08
C ALA A 35 -1.75 -2.01 -42.63
N LYS A 36 -2.71 -2.93 -42.48
CA LYS A 36 -3.05 -3.47 -41.15
C LYS A 36 -1.81 -4.08 -40.52
N SER A 37 -1.60 -3.82 -39.23
CA SER A 37 -0.46 -4.40 -38.52
C SER A 37 -0.62 -5.91 -38.46
N THR A 38 0.42 -6.64 -38.87
CA THR A 38 0.46 -8.10 -38.83
C THR A 38 0.55 -8.64 -37.41
N ILE A 39 1.06 -7.84 -36.47
CA ILE A 39 1.13 -8.15 -35.04
C ILE A 39 0.13 -7.28 -34.29
N THR A 40 -0.82 -7.91 -33.61
CA THR A 40 -1.93 -7.25 -32.90
C THR A 40 -1.59 -7.04 -31.42
N ASP A 41 -2.47 -6.36 -30.69
CA ASP A 41 -2.34 -6.24 -29.23
C ASP A 41 -2.40 -7.59 -28.54
N LEU A 42 -3.35 -8.45 -28.98
CA LEU A 42 -3.50 -9.80 -28.46
C LEU A 42 -2.17 -10.57 -28.56
N HIS A 43 -1.47 -10.49 -29.70
CA HIS A 43 -0.18 -11.16 -29.87
C HIS A 43 0.87 -10.67 -28.84
N VAL A 44 0.94 -9.35 -28.61
CA VAL A 44 1.88 -8.77 -27.65
C VAL A 44 1.53 -9.21 -26.21
N LEU A 45 0.24 -9.19 -25.86
CA LEU A 45 -0.23 -9.58 -24.53
C LEU A 45 0.01 -11.07 -24.27
N VAL A 46 -0.29 -11.94 -25.24
CA VAL A 46 -0.02 -13.39 -25.14
C VAL A 46 1.48 -13.63 -24.97
N ALA A 47 2.32 -13.04 -25.83
CA ALA A 47 3.77 -13.25 -25.74
C ALA A 47 4.35 -12.72 -24.41
N ALA A 48 3.85 -11.60 -23.89
CA ALA A 48 4.27 -11.08 -22.59
C ALA A 48 3.85 -11.99 -21.42
N THR A 49 2.62 -12.50 -21.47
CA THR A 49 2.08 -13.39 -20.43
C THR A 49 2.81 -14.74 -20.43
N VAL A 50 3.02 -15.36 -21.59
CA VAL A 50 3.81 -16.60 -21.73
C VAL A 50 5.20 -16.44 -21.11
N LEU A 51 5.93 -15.38 -21.48
CA LEU A 51 7.27 -15.15 -20.93
C LEU A 51 7.27 -14.90 -19.43
N ALA A 52 6.24 -14.25 -18.89
CA ALA A 52 6.15 -14.02 -17.45
C ALA A 52 5.90 -15.32 -16.67
N LEU A 53 4.99 -16.17 -17.15
CA LEU A 53 4.71 -17.49 -16.56
C LEU A 53 5.91 -18.44 -16.64
N GLU A 54 6.78 -18.26 -17.63
CA GLU A 54 8.06 -18.98 -17.76
C GLU A 54 9.20 -18.39 -16.95
N HIS A 55 8.95 -17.33 -16.17
CA HIS A 55 9.98 -16.61 -15.41
C HIS A 55 11.13 -16.11 -16.31
N SER A 56 10.79 -15.78 -17.56
CA SER A 56 11.71 -15.32 -18.59
C SER A 56 11.78 -13.79 -18.64
N SER A 57 12.90 -13.26 -19.14
CA SER A 57 13.02 -11.82 -19.35
C SER A 57 12.00 -11.32 -20.38
N LEU A 58 11.27 -10.25 -20.05
CA LEU A 58 10.24 -9.66 -20.90
C LEU A 58 10.82 -8.74 -22.01
N HIS A 59 11.84 -9.23 -22.71
CA HIS A 59 12.47 -8.50 -23.80
C HIS A 59 11.63 -8.61 -25.07
N LEU A 60 11.52 -7.51 -25.83
CA LEU A 60 10.86 -7.52 -27.15
C LEU A 60 11.47 -8.56 -28.12
N LYS A 61 12.77 -8.85 -27.99
CA LYS A 61 13.41 -9.93 -28.75
C LYS A 61 12.85 -11.31 -28.39
N ARG A 62 12.59 -11.57 -27.11
CA ARG A 62 11.99 -12.83 -26.66
C ARG A 62 10.51 -12.90 -27.01
N MET A 63 9.77 -11.79 -26.92
CA MET A 63 8.36 -11.74 -27.37
C MET A 63 8.26 -12.06 -28.86
N ARG A 64 9.18 -11.51 -29.67
CA ARG A 64 9.35 -11.90 -31.06
C ARG A 64 9.61 -13.39 -31.19
N ASP A 65 10.53 -13.96 -30.40
CA ASP A 65 10.87 -15.37 -30.52
C ASP A 65 9.68 -16.29 -30.21
N VAL A 66 8.83 -15.92 -29.25
CA VAL A 66 7.53 -16.58 -29.01
C VAL A 66 6.70 -16.58 -30.29
N LEU A 67 6.40 -15.40 -30.82
CA LEU A 67 5.47 -15.24 -31.95
C LEU A 67 6.02 -15.79 -33.27
N ALA A 68 7.32 -15.65 -33.52
CA ALA A 68 7.93 -16.05 -34.78
C ALA A 68 8.24 -17.54 -34.81
N TYR A 69 8.71 -18.12 -33.68
CA TYR A 69 9.42 -19.40 -33.73
C TYR A 69 8.94 -20.48 -32.76
N ARG A 70 8.16 -20.14 -31.71
CA ARG A 70 7.82 -21.09 -30.65
C ARG A 70 6.39 -21.61 -30.71
N LEU A 71 5.46 -20.82 -31.22
CA LEU A 71 4.06 -21.25 -31.34
C LEU A 71 3.93 -22.42 -32.34
N ASP A 72 3.23 -23.48 -31.92
CA ASP A 72 2.80 -24.58 -32.80
C ASP A 72 1.73 -24.11 -33.81
N ASP A 73 1.54 -24.88 -34.89
CA ASP A 73 0.65 -24.49 -36.00
C ASP A 73 -0.78 -24.22 -35.54
N GLU A 74 -1.29 -25.02 -34.61
CA GLU A 74 -2.63 -24.85 -34.02
C GLU A 74 -2.74 -23.52 -33.25
N ALA A 75 -1.75 -23.17 -32.42
CA ALA A 75 -1.70 -21.87 -31.73
C ALA A 75 -1.56 -20.70 -32.70
N ARG A 76 -0.80 -20.86 -33.79
CA ARG A 76 -0.65 -19.82 -34.81
C ARG A 76 -1.96 -19.56 -35.55
N GLU A 77 -2.63 -20.63 -35.98
CA GLU A 77 -3.93 -20.56 -36.64
C GLU A 77 -4.96 -19.90 -35.73
N TYR A 78 -5.04 -20.33 -34.46
CA TYR A 78 -5.96 -19.79 -33.48
C TYR A 78 -5.77 -18.28 -33.24
N LEU A 79 -4.52 -17.85 -33.11
CA LEU A 79 -4.19 -16.44 -32.85
C LEU A 79 -4.26 -15.59 -34.13
N GLY A 80 -4.26 -16.19 -35.33
CA GLY A 80 -4.09 -15.47 -36.59
C GLY A 80 -2.69 -14.84 -36.72
N VAL A 81 -1.68 -15.47 -36.11
CA VAL A 81 -0.28 -15.04 -36.23
C VAL A 81 0.23 -15.41 -37.63
N PRO A 82 0.94 -14.53 -38.35
CA PRO A 82 1.48 -14.85 -39.68
C PRO A 82 2.31 -16.13 -39.67
N PRO A 83 2.45 -16.84 -40.81
CA PRO A 83 3.27 -18.04 -40.91
C PRO A 83 4.70 -17.85 -40.40
N GLN A 84 5.31 -18.91 -39.89
CA GLN A 84 6.72 -18.89 -39.50
C GLN A 84 7.59 -18.58 -40.73
N PRO A 85 8.72 -17.86 -40.59
CA PRO A 85 9.68 -17.73 -41.70
C PRO A 85 10.15 -19.09 -42.18
N ASP A 86 10.22 -19.28 -43.50
CA ASP A 86 10.70 -20.51 -44.13
C ASP A 86 12.12 -20.86 -43.66
N ASP A 87 13.00 -19.85 -43.61
CA ASP A 87 14.32 -19.94 -42.99
C ASP A 87 14.34 -19.23 -41.63
N LYS A 88 14.49 -20.01 -40.54
CA LYS A 88 14.60 -19.50 -39.16
C LYS A 88 15.88 -18.70 -38.93
N HIS A 89 16.88 -18.85 -39.79
CA HIS A 89 18.16 -18.15 -39.74
C HIS A 89 18.20 -16.89 -40.61
N ASP A 90 17.15 -16.60 -41.40
CA ASP A 90 17.11 -15.39 -42.23
C ASP A 90 17.18 -14.12 -41.35
N PRO A 91 18.27 -13.33 -41.45
CA PRO A 91 18.44 -12.11 -40.67
C PRO A 91 17.41 -11.02 -41.03
N VAL A 92 16.88 -11.01 -42.26
CA VAL A 92 15.88 -10.05 -42.72
C VAL A 92 14.53 -10.37 -42.11
N ALA A 93 14.06 -11.62 -42.21
CA ALA A 93 12.85 -12.07 -41.52
C ALA A 93 12.94 -11.82 -40.00
N ALA A 94 14.06 -12.18 -39.37
CA ALA A 94 14.26 -11.98 -37.93
C ALA A 94 14.21 -10.50 -37.52
N LYS A 95 14.69 -9.59 -38.38
CA LYS A 95 14.60 -8.13 -38.19
C LYS A 95 13.18 -7.62 -38.39
N ASN A 96 12.47 -8.08 -39.41
CA ASN A 96 11.09 -7.68 -39.68
C ASN A 96 10.15 -8.09 -38.56
N TRP A 97 10.22 -9.34 -38.09
CA TRP A 97 9.46 -9.82 -36.92
C TRP A 97 9.75 -9.01 -35.67
N LYS A 98 11.03 -8.67 -35.42
CA LYS A 98 11.41 -7.80 -34.31
C LYS A 98 10.74 -6.43 -34.42
N ASN A 99 10.85 -5.79 -35.58
CA ASN A 99 10.32 -4.45 -35.81
C ASN A 99 8.79 -4.42 -35.67
N ASN A 100 8.10 -5.42 -36.22
CA ASN A 100 6.65 -5.54 -36.11
C ASN A 100 6.20 -5.73 -34.66
N THR A 101 6.88 -6.61 -33.90
CA THR A 101 6.61 -6.82 -32.47
C THR A 101 6.88 -5.55 -31.65
N GLU A 102 8.00 -4.88 -31.90
CA GLU A 102 8.38 -3.63 -31.22
C GLU A 102 7.40 -2.49 -31.55
N TYR A 103 6.95 -2.38 -32.80
CA TYR A 103 5.96 -1.40 -33.22
C TYR A 103 4.60 -1.64 -32.55
N ALA A 104 4.12 -2.89 -32.56
CA ALA A 104 2.86 -3.27 -31.91
C ALA A 104 2.89 -2.96 -30.41
N ALA A 105 3.93 -3.38 -29.70
CA ALA A 105 4.08 -3.12 -28.27
C ALA A 105 4.13 -1.61 -27.94
N LYS A 106 4.87 -0.82 -28.72
CA LYS A 106 4.91 0.64 -28.55
C LYS A 106 3.57 1.30 -28.82
N LYS A 107 2.85 0.85 -29.85
CA LYS A 107 1.52 1.39 -30.20
C LYS A 107 0.51 1.09 -29.09
N LEU A 108 0.55 -0.11 -28.53
CA LEU A 108 -0.26 -0.52 -27.38
C LEU A 108 0.05 0.38 -26.17
N ILE A 109 1.31 0.44 -25.74
CA ILE A 109 1.72 1.22 -24.56
C ILE A 109 1.40 2.71 -24.70
N LYS A 110 1.56 3.29 -25.89
CA LYS A 110 1.32 4.71 -26.15
C LYS A 110 -0.11 5.18 -25.84
N ILE A 111 -1.09 4.28 -25.92
CA ILE A 111 -2.51 4.59 -25.63
C ILE A 111 -2.69 4.95 -24.14
N MET A 112 -1.88 4.34 -23.29
CA MET A 112 -1.91 4.49 -21.84
C MET A 112 -0.64 5.15 -21.27
N ASP A 113 0.22 5.73 -22.11
CA ASP A 113 1.44 6.40 -21.63
C ASP A 113 1.16 7.88 -21.32
N PRO A 114 1.14 8.29 -20.03
CA PRO A 114 0.98 9.70 -19.67
C PRO A 114 2.12 10.57 -20.21
N TYR A 115 3.27 9.98 -20.52
CA TYR A 115 4.46 10.70 -20.99
C TYR A 115 4.89 10.28 -22.40
N ALA A 116 3.90 9.97 -23.26
CA ALA A 116 4.11 9.49 -24.62
C ALA A 116 4.91 10.44 -25.54
N ASP A 117 5.02 11.72 -25.20
CA ASP A 117 5.73 12.75 -25.97
C ASP A 117 7.21 12.90 -25.57
N LEU A 118 7.67 12.20 -24.52
CA LEU A 118 9.07 12.27 -24.09
C LEU A 118 10.02 11.61 -25.09
N ASP A 119 11.07 12.33 -25.48
CA ASP A 119 12.16 11.77 -26.28
C ASP A 119 13.07 10.88 -25.43
N ARG A 120 12.80 9.58 -25.45
CA ARG A 120 13.56 8.56 -24.70
C ARG A 120 14.90 8.16 -25.36
N ARG A 121 15.36 8.89 -26.38
CA ARG A 121 16.67 8.72 -27.02
C ARG A 121 17.71 9.70 -26.49
N ARG A 122 17.29 10.86 -25.99
CA ARG A 122 18.18 11.92 -25.50
C ARG A 122 18.05 12.04 -23.97
N PRO A 123 19.16 11.97 -23.21
CA PRO A 123 19.09 12.05 -21.77
C PRO A 123 18.91 13.50 -21.31
N THR A 124 18.02 13.73 -20.34
CA THR A 124 17.63 15.03 -19.78
C THR A 124 18.48 15.43 -18.58
N THR A 125 18.93 16.69 -18.52
CA THR A 125 19.65 17.28 -17.37
C THR A 125 18.70 17.54 -16.19
N ARG A 126 19.24 17.86 -15.00
CA ARG A 126 18.46 18.27 -13.83
C ARG A 126 17.54 19.46 -14.13
N ASP A 127 18.03 20.50 -14.80
CA ASP A 127 17.24 21.70 -15.07
C ASP A 127 16.07 21.38 -16.02
N GLN A 128 16.32 20.55 -17.04
CA GLN A 128 15.27 20.02 -17.91
C GLN A 128 14.25 19.14 -17.17
N ARG A 129 14.66 18.43 -16.11
CA ARG A 129 13.71 17.69 -15.25
C ARG A 129 12.86 18.64 -14.39
N THR A 130 13.46 19.69 -13.87
CA THR A 130 12.73 20.74 -13.12
C THR A 130 11.73 21.42 -14.04
N GLU A 131 12.13 21.80 -15.26
CA GLU A 131 11.23 22.34 -16.28
C GLU A 131 10.14 21.33 -16.68
N PHE A 132 10.49 20.05 -16.85
CA PHE A 132 9.52 19.00 -17.12
C PHE A 132 8.45 18.95 -16.02
N ARG A 133 8.85 18.96 -14.74
CA ARG A 133 7.94 18.95 -13.58
C ARG A 133 7.10 20.22 -13.49
N ALA A 134 7.71 21.40 -13.66
CA ALA A 134 7.01 22.67 -13.64
C ALA A 134 5.99 22.79 -14.79
N ARG A 135 6.32 22.26 -15.98
CA ARG A 135 5.41 22.25 -17.13
C ARG A 135 4.15 21.43 -16.87
N LEU A 136 4.22 20.37 -16.05
CA LEU A 136 3.02 19.63 -15.63
C LEU A 136 2.06 20.53 -14.87
N ASP A 137 2.57 21.59 -14.24
CA ASP A 137 1.76 22.48 -13.44
C ASP A 137 1.01 23.55 -14.25
N HIS A 138 1.58 24.00 -15.38
CA HIS A 138 1.12 25.19 -16.11
C HIS A 138 0.21 24.92 -17.32
N ASP A 139 0.00 23.67 -17.75
CA ASP A 139 -0.90 23.32 -18.86
C ASP A 139 -2.05 22.39 -18.42
N PRO A 140 -3.26 22.92 -18.16
CA PRO A 140 -4.41 22.12 -17.72
C PRO A 140 -4.85 21.05 -18.72
N ARG A 141 -4.74 21.31 -20.04
CA ARG A 141 -5.16 20.34 -21.07
C ARG A 141 -4.23 19.15 -21.05
N ARG A 142 -2.92 19.41 -20.98
CA ARG A 142 -1.91 18.36 -20.84
C ARG A 142 -2.10 17.60 -19.53
N ARG A 143 -2.25 18.28 -18.39
CA ARG A 143 -2.48 17.65 -17.08
C ARG A 143 -3.69 16.69 -17.12
N ASN A 144 -4.78 17.09 -17.75
CA ASN A 144 -5.97 16.23 -17.92
C ASN A 144 -5.68 15.00 -18.79
N LEU A 145 -4.94 15.17 -19.89
CA LEU A 145 -4.52 14.06 -20.76
C LEU A 145 -3.62 13.07 -20.03
N GLU A 146 -2.62 13.57 -19.28
CA GLU A 146 -1.72 12.72 -18.51
C GLU A 146 -2.47 11.97 -17.41
N ARG A 147 -3.39 12.64 -16.71
CA ARG A 147 -4.27 11.99 -15.72
C ARG A 147 -5.07 10.87 -16.36
N ARG A 148 -5.75 11.13 -17.48
CA ARG A 148 -6.56 10.12 -18.19
C ARG A 148 -5.73 8.92 -18.65
N LYS A 149 -4.54 9.15 -19.21
CA LYS A 149 -3.65 8.05 -19.62
C LYS A 149 -3.10 7.26 -18.45
N LYS A 150 -2.82 7.91 -17.32
CA LYS A 150 -2.46 7.23 -16.07
C LYS A 150 -3.63 6.37 -15.56
N GLU A 151 -4.86 6.87 -15.62
CA GLU A 151 -6.06 6.09 -15.28
C GLU A 151 -6.18 4.84 -16.17
N HIS A 152 -5.98 4.96 -17.50
CA HIS A 152 -5.96 3.80 -18.41
C HIS A 152 -4.85 2.81 -18.06
N LEU A 153 -3.66 3.28 -17.70
CA LEU A 153 -2.52 2.44 -17.33
C LEU A 153 -2.76 1.66 -16.02
N ASP A 154 -3.40 2.31 -15.05
CA ASP A 154 -3.78 1.69 -13.78
C ASP A 154 -4.93 0.70 -14.01
N GLN A 155 -5.93 1.05 -14.82
CA GLN A 155 -7.03 0.17 -15.20
C GLN A 155 -6.50 -1.07 -15.95
N PHE A 156 -5.56 -0.91 -16.89
CA PHE A 156 -4.89 -2.01 -17.57
C PHE A 156 -4.27 -2.99 -16.57
N SER A 157 -3.53 -2.46 -15.59
CA SER A 157 -2.86 -3.27 -14.57
C SER A 157 -3.87 -4.01 -13.70
N ASN A 158 -4.83 -3.27 -13.16
CA ASN A 158 -5.80 -3.78 -12.20
C ASN A 158 -6.82 -4.74 -12.83
N ALA A 159 -7.10 -4.62 -14.12
CA ALA A 159 -7.93 -5.57 -14.86
C ALA A 159 -7.27 -6.95 -14.96
N PHE A 160 -5.95 -7.00 -15.18
CA PHE A 160 -5.21 -8.27 -15.13
C PHE A 160 -5.15 -8.86 -13.72
N LEU A 161 -5.01 -8.02 -12.70
CA LEU A 161 -5.03 -8.51 -11.31
C LEU A 161 -6.41 -9.06 -10.93
N GLU A 162 -7.48 -8.43 -11.40
CA GLU A 162 -8.84 -8.97 -11.26
C GLU A 162 -8.97 -10.34 -11.94
N ALA A 163 -8.43 -10.51 -13.15
CA ALA A 163 -8.41 -11.82 -13.80
C ALA A 163 -7.70 -12.88 -12.94
N THR A 164 -6.58 -12.54 -12.29
CA THR A 164 -5.94 -13.47 -11.34
C THR A 164 -6.75 -13.73 -10.08
N TYR A 165 -7.49 -12.74 -9.57
CA TYR A 165 -8.42 -12.96 -8.47
C TYR A 165 -9.49 -13.99 -8.86
N GLN A 166 -10.01 -13.92 -10.09
CA GLN A 166 -11.04 -14.84 -10.57
C GLN A 166 -10.57 -16.29 -10.72
N THR A 167 -9.26 -16.54 -10.85
CA THR A 167 -8.71 -17.92 -10.89
C THR A 167 -8.70 -18.61 -9.52
N MET A 168 -8.89 -17.86 -8.43
CA MET A 168 -9.07 -18.47 -7.11
C MET A 168 -10.31 -19.35 -7.09
N ASN A 169 -10.22 -20.47 -6.37
CA ASN A 169 -11.34 -21.38 -6.17
C ASN A 169 -12.55 -20.62 -5.61
N ARG A 170 -13.74 -21.00 -6.12
CA ARG A 170 -14.99 -20.29 -5.85
C ARG A 170 -15.31 -20.22 -4.36
N ASP A 171 -14.95 -21.24 -3.59
CA ASP A 171 -15.24 -21.31 -2.15
C ASP A 171 -14.41 -20.30 -1.35
N THR A 172 -13.12 -20.12 -1.67
CA THR A 172 -12.30 -19.08 -1.03
C THR A 172 -12.84 -17.68 -1.36
N ARG A 173 -13.24 -17.44 -2.62
CA ARG A 173 -13.85 -16.17 -3.01
C ARG A 173 -15.17 -15.89 -2.30
N ARG A 174 -16.00 -16.92 -2.09
CA ARG A 174 -17.28 -16.80 -1.36
C ARG A 174 -17.10 -16.63 0.15
N ALA A 175 -16.07 -17.24 0.73
CA ALA A 175 -15.71 -17.06 2.13
C ALA A 175 -15.25 -15.62 2.40
N LEU A 176 -14.69 -14.94 1.40
CA LEU A 176 -14.31 -13.54 1.47
C LEU A 176 -15.51 -12.61 1.26
N THR A 177 -16.26 -12.34 2.34
CA THR A 177 -17.44 -11.45 2.26
C THR A 177 -17.08 -9.97 2.10
N LYS A 178 -15.92 -9.58 2.65
CA LYS A 178 -15.30 -8.27 2.53
C LYS A 178 -13.78 -8.44 2.32
N SER A 179 -13.19 -7.55 1.54
CA SER A 179 -11.77 -7.54 1.22
C SER A 179 -11.05 -6.56 2.13
N GLY A 180 -10.15 -7.10 2.97
CA GLY A 180 -9.12 -6.29 3.63
C GLY A 180 -7.99 -6.02 2.64
N LEU A 181 -7.27 -4.91 2.84
CA LEU A 181 -6.11 -4.55 2.05
C LEU A 181 -4.92 -4.26 2.94
N THR A 182 -3.74 -4.69 2.53
CA THR A 182 -2.47 -4.19 3.06
C THR A 182 -1.74 -3.44 1.96
N ALA A 183 -1.30 -2.21 2.26
CA ALA A 183 -0.66 -1.32 1.31
C ALA A 183 0.83 -1.20 1.56
N ASP A 184 1.60 -1.29 0.48
CA ASP A 184 3.05 -1.15 0.55
C ASP A 184 3.62 -0.55 -0.73
N GLN A 185 4.79 0.07 -0.58
CA GLN A 185 5.51 0.70 -1.68
C GLN A 185 6.91 0.09 -1.79
N THR A 186 7.24 -0.40 -2.98
CA THR A 186 8.56 -1.00 -3.27
C THR A 186 9.25 -0.22 -4.40
N PRO A 187 10.58 0.00 -4.34
CA PRO A 187 11.30 0.62 -5.43
C PRO A 187 11.27 -0.27 -6.67
N MET A 188 10.97 0.32 -7.83
CA MET A 188 11.15 -0.33 -9.13
C MET A 188 12.26 0.37 -9.91
N PRO A 189 13.49 -0.17 -9.89
CA PRO A 189 14.62 0.48 -10.52
C PRO A 189 14.47 0.52 -12.05
N THR A 190 14.85 1.65 -12.65
CA THR A 190 14.86 1.82 -14.11
C THR A 190 16.03 1.07 -14.76
N ALA A 191 15.84 0.64 -16.01
CA ALA A 191 16.89 0.04 -16.82
C ALA A 191 17.90 1.06 -17.39
N GLY A 192 17.57 2.36 -17.36
CA GLY A 192 18.48 3.44 -17.72
C GLY A 192 19.78 3.40 -16.91
N ARG A 193 20.94 3.40 -17.59
CA ARG A 193 22.26 3.39 -16.90
C ARG A 193 22.62 4.72 -16.23
N ILE A 194 21.94 5.80 -16.60
CA ILE A 194 22.34 7.19 -16.31
C ILE A 194 21.37 7.77 -15.27
N GLY A 195 21.90 8.29 -14.17
CA GLY A 195 21.17 8.57 -12.93
C GLY A 195 21.86 8.06 -11.65
N ARG A 196 23.14 7.62 -11.72
CA ARG A 196 23.89 7.03 -10.58
C ARG A 196 24.83 8.00 -9.86
N SER A 197 24.62 9.32 -9.94
CA SER A 197 25.46 10.19 -9.11
C SER A 197 25.08 9.95 -7.65
N ARG A 198 26.06 9.69 -6.78
CA ARG A 198 25.81 9.67 -5.33
C ARG A 198 25.14 10.98 -4.94
N LEU A 199 24.07 10.89 -4.15
CA LEU A 199 23.55 12.06 -3.46
C LEU A 199 24.59 12.45 -2.39
N VAL A 200 24.93 13.73 -2.32
CA VAL A 200 25.72 14.33 -1.23
C VAL A 200 24.86 15.47 -0.70
N ASP A 201 24.56 15.44 0.60
CA ASP A 201 23.71 16.42 1.29
C ASP A 201 22.33 16.61 0.62
N GLY A 202 21.74 15.50 0.13
CA GLY A 202 20.44 15.49 -0.55
C GLY A 202 20.45 16.01 -1.99
N ALA A 203 21.59 16.50 -2.49
CA ALA A 203 21.76 16.98 -3.86
C ALA A 203 22.55 15.99 -4.73
N GLU A 204 22.25 15.96 -6.03
CA GLU A 204 23.01 15.16 -6.99
C GLU A 204 24.43 15.74 -7.16
N ARG A 205 25.45 14.99 -6.73
CA ARG A 205 26.86 15.42 -6.80
C ARG A 205 27.34 15.71 -8.22
N LYS A 206 26.86 14.95 -9.21
CA LYS A 206 27.21 15.12 -10.62
C LYS A 206 25.94 15.03 -11.44
N ASN A 207 25.26 16.15 -11.70
CA ASN A 207 24.03 16.30 -12.51
C ASN A 207 23.92 15.22 -13.62
N PRO A 208 23.45 14.00 -13.29
CA PRO A 208 23.52 12.90 -14.21
C PRO A 208 22.33 13.06 -15.12
N LYS A 209 22.58 13.10 -16.43
CA LYS A 209 21.48 13.13 -17.38
C LYS A 209 20.69 11.83 -17.22
N VAL A 210 19.36 11.84 -17.30
CA VAL A 210 18.54 10.61 -17.19
C VAL A 210 17.67 10.45 -18.42
N LEU A 211 17.25 9.23 -18.73
CA LEU A 211 16.36 9.00 -19.89
C LEU A 211 14.88 8.98 -19.52
N GLU A 212 14.59 8.91 -18.21
CA GLU A 212 13.26 8.80 -17.64
C GLU A 212 13.07 9.95 -16.64
N PRO A 213 12.84 11.20 -17.12
CA PRO A 213 12.67 12.39 -16.27
C PRO A 213 11.42 12.34 -15.37
N GLU A 214 10.45 11.49 -15.71
CA GLU A 214 9.24 11.25 -14.91
C GLU A 214 9.47 10.38 -13.66
N MET A 215 10.66 9.77 -13.55
CA MET A 215 11.07 8.98 -12.40
C MET A 215 11.75 9.85 -11.34
N ASN A 216 12.04 9.26 -10.18
CA ASN A 216 12.74 9.99 -9.11
C ASN A 216 13.60 9.07 -8.25
N TRP A 217 14.35 9.68 -7.33
CA TRP A 217 15.05 8.94 -6.28
C TRP A 217 14.05 8.34 -5.30
N TYR A 218 14.17 7.03 -5.09
CA TYR A 218 13.49 6.29 -4.05
C TYR A 218 14.47 5.97 -2.92
N TYR A 219 14.14 6.33 -1.69
CA TYR A 219 14.93 6.02 -0.51
C TYR A 219 14.41 4.74 0.16
N LYS A 220 15.30 3.75 0.31
CA LYS A 220 14.93 2.43 0.86
C LYS A 220 14.72 2.45 2.38
N ARG A 221 15.25 3.44 3.11
CA ARG A 221 15.07 3.58 4.56
C ARG A 221 14.15 4.76 4.91
N PRO A 222 13.25 4.62 5.89
CA PRO A 222 12.41 5.71 6.40
C PRO A 222 13.20 6.96 6.84
N ASP A 223 14.26 6.77 7.62
CA ASP A 223 15.09 7.87 8.15
C ASP A 223 15.80 8.69 7.05
N ASP A 224 15.98 8.08 5.88
CA ASP A 224 16.55 8.72 4.69
C ASP A 224 15.50 9.57 3.92
N ARG A 225 14.19 9.37 4.19
CA ARG A 225 13.07 10.10 3.54
C ARG A 225 12.71 11.40 4.26
N GLU A 226 12.80 11.42 5.59
CA GLU A 226 12.47 12.59 6.42
C GLU A 226 13.53 13.69 6.32
N GLN A 227 14.77 13.33 5.92
CA GLN A 227 15.82 14.29 5.58
C GLN A 227 15.56 14.87 4.18
N ARG A 228 14.78 15.96 4.12
CA ARG A 228 14.64 16.76 2.90
C ARG A 228 16.02 17.21 2.41
N PRO A 229 16.29 17.22 1.10
CA PRO A 229 17.46 17.88 0.56
C PRO A 229 17.54 19.34 1.05
N GLY A 230 18.54 19.66 1.86
CA GLY A 230 18.82 21.02 2.31
C GLY A 230 18.49 21.35 3.78
N GLU A 231 17.86 20.46 4.55
CA GLU A 231 17.60 20.70 5.98
C GLU A 231 18.12 19.54 6.83
N GLY A 232 19.31 19.73 7.43
CA GLY A 232 19.71 19.00 8.65
C GLY A 232 20.65 17.79 8.51
N GLY A 233 21.16 17.47 7.34
CA GLY A 233 22.20 16.44 7.20
C GLY A 233 23.59 16.99 7.53
N GLY A 234 24.13 16.69 8.71
CA GLY A 234 25.56 16.94 8.99
C GLY A 234 26.46 16.27 7.93
N PRO A 235 27.60 16.87 7.57
CA PRO A 235 28.44 16.39 6.48
C PRO A 235 28.94 14.97 6.76
N GLY A 236 28.64 14.02 5.85
CA GLY A 236 29.29 12.71 5.82
C GLY A 236 28.44 11.46 6.07
N LYS A 237 27.10 11.53 6.17
CA LYS A 237 26.27 10.31 6.21
C LYS A 237 26.03 9.75 4.79
N ASP A 238 26.53 8.54 4.56
CA ASP A 238 26.46 7.84 3.28
C ASP A 238 25.01 7.43 2.93
N THR A 239 24.38 8.12 1.99
CA THR A 239 23.00 7.85 1.49
C THR A 239 22.95 6.64 0.53
N SER A 240 23.68 5.58 0.88
CA SER A 240 23.97 4.39 0.06
C SER A 240 22.75 3.53 -0.31
N SER A 241 21.55 3.86 0.19
CA SER A 241 20.32 3.08 0.03
C SER A 241 19.33 3.62 -1.02
N SER A 242 19.69 4.64 -1.81
CA SER A 242 18.78 5.26 -2.79
C SER A 242 18.84 4.64 -4.19
N VAL A 243 17.70 4.60 -4.90
CA VAL A 243 17.60 4.06 -6.26
C VAL A 243 16.76 4.95 -7.17
N TRP A 244 17.26 5.24 -8.37
CA TRP A 244 16.49 5.92 -9.42
C TRP A 244 15.46 4.98 -10.07
N GLY A 245 14.19 5.29 -9.93
CA GLY A 245 13.11 4.40 -10.38
C GLY A 245 11.71 4.95 -10.20
N ALA A 246 10.74 4.09 -10.46
CA ALA A 246 9.35 4.30 -10.05
C ALA A 246 9.15 3.79 -8.63
N ALA A 247 8.08 4.26 -7.99
CA ALA A 247 7.53 3.63 -6.82
C ALA A 247 6.42 2.68 -7.24
N ALA A 248 6.58 1.39 -6.94
CA ALA A 248 5.56 0.38 -7.15
C ALA A 248 4.63 0.34 -5.94
N ASN A 249 3.36 0.72 -6.15
CA ASN A 249 2.34 0.74 -5.12
C ASN A 249 1.51 -0.53 -5.24
N PHE A 250 1.40 -1.27 -4.15
CA PHE A 250 0.63 -2.51 -4.08
C PHE A 250 -0.53 -2.35 -3.10
N ALA A 251 -1.70 -2.85 -3.50
CA ALA A 251 -2.79 -3.19 -2.59
C ALA A 251 -2.92 -4.72 -2.58
N ILE A 252 -2.51 -5.34 -1.48
CA ILE A 252 -2.46 -6.79 -1.33
C ILE A 252 -3.67 -7.24 -0.53
N LEU A 253 -4.32 -8.30 -1.00
CA LEU A 253 -5.54 -8.83 -0.41
C LEU A 253 -5.26 -9.42 0.98
N THR A 254 -6.05 -9.02 1.97
CA THR A 254 -6.05 -9.61 3.30
C THR A 254 -7.45 -10.10 3.66
N ALA A 255 -7.49 -11.09 4.55
CA ALA A 255 -8.75 -11.54 5.14
C ALA A 255 -9.33 -10.43 6.03
N GLU A 256 -10.65 -10.39 6.18
CA GLU A 256 -11.29 -9.55 7.19
C GLU A 256 -10.76 -9.84 8.61
N ILE A 257 -11.02 -8.93 9.54
CA ILE A 257 -10.66 -9.13 10.96
C ILE A 257 -11.35 -10.40 11.46
N LYS A 258 -10.56 -11.37 11.95
CA LYS A 258 -11.01 -12.73 12.32
C LYS A 258 -11.64 -13.55 11.17
N GLY A 259 -11.38 -13.16 9.93
CA GLY A 259 -11.82 -13.87 8.74
C GLY A 259 -10.98 -15.09 8.39
N VAL A 260 -11.45 -15.83 7.39
CA VAL A 260 -10.74 -17.00 6.86
C VAL A 260 -9.49 -16.56 6.08
N PRO A 261 -8.34 -17.23 6.23
CA PRO A 261 -7.14 -16.93 5.46
C PRO A 261 -7.38 -16.93 3.95
N VAL A 262 -6.69 -16.04 3.25
CA VAL A 262 -6.74 -15.90 1.79
C VAL A 262 -5.33 -15.91 1.19
N PRO A 263 -5.17 -16.26 -0.10
CA PRO A 263 -3.90 -16.12 -0.79
C PRO A 263 -3.37 -14.67 -0.73
N PRO A 264 -2.07 -14.45 -0.48
CA PRO A 264 -1.47 -13.12 -0.50
C PRO A 264 -1.27 -12.66 -1.95
N ILE A 265 -2.34 -12.19 -2.60
CA ILE A 265 -2.28 -11.67 -3.98
C ILE A 265 -2.37 -10.15 -4.00
N ALA A 266 -1.68 -9.52 -4.94
CA ALA A 266 -1.95 -8.12 -5.26
C ALA A 266 -3.29 -8.02 -5.99
N ILE A 267 -4.23 -7.25 -5.43
CA ILE A 267 -5.52 -6.93 -6.06
C ILE A 267 -5.54 -5.49 -6.59
N GLY A 268 -4.52 -4.68 -6.31
CA GLY A 268 -4.29 -3.40 -6.96
C GLY A 268 -2.81 -3.13 -7.15
N PHE A 269 -2.46 -2.50 -8.26
CA PHE A 269 -1.08 -2.15 -8.61
C PHE A 269 -1.01 -0.88 -9.47
N SER A 270 -0.11 0.03 -9.10
CA SER A 270 0.26 1.18 -9.92
C SER A 270 1.75 1.48 -9.80
N LEU A 271 2.31 2.14 -10.83
CA LEU A 271 3.59 2.82 -10.69
C LEU A 271 3.36 4.33 -10.56
N SER A 272 4.07 4.96 -9.64
CA SER A 272 4.06 6.41 -9.48
C SER A 272 5.48 6.96 -9.36
N THR A 273 5.61 8.28 -9.48
CA THR A 273 6.86 8.96 -9.21
C THR A 273 7.15 8.91 -7.69
N PRO A 274 8.32 8.42 -7.26
CA PRO A 274 8.66 8.39 -5.83
C PRO A 274 8.55 9.77 -5.16
N LEU A 275 8.07 9.75 -3.91
CA LEU A 275 7.88 10.92 -3.03
C LEU A 275 6.81 11.91 -3.51
N VAL A 276 6.02 11.55 -4.53
CA VAL A 276 4.91 12.35 -5.03
C VAL A 276 3.60 11.65 -4.69
N ASP A 277 2.75 12.33 -3.93
CA ASP A 277 1.34 11.97 -3.67
C ASP A 277 1.06 10.49 -3.36
N SER A 278 1.84 9.90 -2.45
CA SER A 278 1.67 8.48 -2.05
C SER A 278 0.29 8.20 -1.44
N GLU A 279 -0.31 9.20 -0.80
CA GLU A 279 -1.66 9.17 -0.23
C GLU A 279 -2.72 9.02 -1.32
N GLY A 280 -2.65 9.88 -2.35
CA GLY A 280 -3.56 9.84 -3.49
C GLY A 280 -3.46 8.53 -4.25
N GLU A 281 -2.27 7.95 -4.41
CA GLU A 281 -2.12 6.64 -5.04
C GLU A 281 -2.76 5.51 -4.23
N LEU A 282 -2.64 5.50 -2.90
CA LEU A 282 -3.33 4.53 -2.05
C LEU A 282 -4.86 4.65 -2.19
N VAL A 283 -5.39 5.88 -2.16
CA VAL A 283 -6.84 6.11 -2.35
C VAL A 283 -7.30 5.63 -3.72
N LYS A 284 -6.55 5.90 -4.80
CA LYS A 284 -6.87 5.42 -6.15
C LYS A 284 -6.88 3.90 -6.24
N LEU A 285 -5.91 3.22 -5.62
CA LEU A 285 -5.87 1.76 -5.58
C LEU A 285 -7.06 1.18 -4.80
N ALA A 286 -7.36 1.72 -3.62
CA ALA A 286 -8.50 1.32 -2.81
C ALA A 286 -9.83 1.55 -3.56
N LYS A 287 -9.98 2.70 -4.22
CA LYS A 287 -11.15 3.00 -5.06
C LYS A 287 -11.27 2.01 -6.20
N SER A 288 -10.17 1.70 -6.90
CA SER A 288 -10.19 0.74 -8.01
C SER A 288 -10.65 -0.64 -7.56
N VAL A 289 -10.29 -1.08 -6.36
CA VAL A 289 -10.79 -2.34 -5.76
C VAL A 289 -12.30 -2.28 -5.54
N VAL A 290 -12.82 -1.18 -4.95
CA VAL A 290 -14.25 -1.00 -4.72
C VAL A 290 -15.04 -0.91 -6.03
N ASP A 291 -14.55 -0.17 -7.02
CA ASP A 291 -15.20 -0.01 -8.33
C ASP A 291 -15.34 -1.34 -9.08
N ARG A 292 -14.45 -2.32 -8.82
CA ARG A 292 -14.55 -3.68 -9.37
C ARG A 292 -15.47 -4.61 -8.56
N GLY A 293 -16.21 -4.07 -7.60
CA GLY A 293 -17.26 -4.78 -6.85
C GLY A 293 -16.81 -5.42 -5.55
N HIS A 294 -15.57 -5.23 -5.12
CA HIS A 294 -15.08 -5.77 -3.85
C HIS A 294 -15.62 -4.93 -2.68
N LYS A 295 -16.27 -5.57 -1.71
CA LYS A 295 -16.75 -4.89 -0.51
C LYS A 295 -15.58 -4.57 0.42
N PRO A 296 -15.42 -3.32 0.88
CA PRO A 296 -14.32 -2.92 1.74
C PRO A 296 -14.46 -3.51 3.17
N ALA A 297 -13.33 -3.94 3.76
CA ALA A 297 -13.22 -4.25 5.20
C ALA A 297 -12.34 -3.20 5.90
N HIS A 298 -11.04 -3.39 5.88
CA HIS A 298 -10.05 -2.51 6.50
C HIS A 298 -8.82 -2.35 5.59
N ILE A 299 -8.08 -1.26 5.78
CA ILE A 299 -6.76 -1.03 5.20
C ILE A 299 -5.73 -1.04 6.32
N THR A 300 -4.68 -1.85 6.11
CA THR A 300 -3.45 -1.85 6.89
C THR A 300 -2.34 -1.22 6.05
N ALA A 301 -1.54 -0.33 6.62
CA ALA A 301 -0.40 0.26 5.92
C ALA A 301 0.73 0.55 6.91
N ASP A 302 1.93 0.80 6.36
CA ASP A 302 3.03 1.34 7.15
C ASP A 302 2.62 2.65 7.85
N ARG A 303 3.18 2.91 9.04
CA ARG A 303 3.02 4.15 9.80
C ARG A 303 3.22 5.41 8.94
N GLU A 304 4.07 5.38 7.91
CA GLU A 304 4.27 6.54 7.02
C GLU A 304 2.98 6.98 6.28
N PHE A 305 2.01 6.08 6.09
CA PHE A 305 0.74 6.41 5.44
C PHE A 305 -0.25 7.10 6.39
N PHE A 306 -0.47 6.62 7.60
CA PHE A 306 -1.53 7.17 8.47
C PHE A 306 -1.01 8.00 9.64
N ALA A 307 0.29 7.93 9.98
CA ALA A 307 0.88 8.64 11.11
C ALA A 307 1.49 10.01 10.73
N GLY A 308 1.01 10.68 9.68
CA GLY A 308 1.56 11.99 9.29
C GLY A 308 0.89 12.67 8.11
N LYS A 309 -0.04 11.99 7.45
CA LYS A 309 -0.65 12.44 6.20
C LYS A 309 -1.90 13.27 6.41
N ASP A 310 -2.35 13.90 5.33
CA ASP A 310 -3.44 14.87 5.36
C ASP A 310 -4.81 14.17 5.51
N ILE A 311 -5.68 14.75 6.34
CA ILE A 311 -7.00 14.16 6.64
C ILE A 311 -7.88 14.11 5.39
N GLU A 312 -7.90 15.19 4.60
CA GLU A 312 -8.73 15.31 3.40
C GLU A 312 -8.19 14.47 2.24
N LYS A 313 -6.87 14.25 2.17
CA LYS A 313 -6.26 13.45 1.10
C LYS A 313 -6.31 11.95 1.32
N LEU A 314 -6.27 11.49 2.57
CA LEU A 314 -6.18 10.06 2.87
C LEU A 314 -7.29 9.57 3.79
N HIS A 315 -7.38 10.11 5.00
CA HIS A 315 -8.23 9.53 6.04
C HIS A 315 -9.71 9.56 5.65
N LYS A 316 -10.20 10.69 5.16
CA LYS A 316 -11.59 10.87 4.77
C LYS A 316 -11.95 10.08 3.50
N PRO A 317 -11.19 10.15 2.39
CA PRO A 317 -11.49 9.33 1.21
C PRO A 317 -11.48 7.82 1.48
N VAL A 318 -10.55 7.31 2.29
CA VAL A 318 -10.52 5.88 2.67
C VAL A 318 -11.80 5.48 3.42
N ARG A 319 -12.29 6.34 4.30
CA ARG A 319 -13.51 6.11 5.09
C ARG A 319 -14.78 6.23 4.24
N GLU A 320 -14.83 7.20 3.33
CA GLU A 320 -15.92 7.36 2.35
C GLU A 320 -16.02 6.16 1.40
N LEU A 321 -14.89 5.54 1.06
CA LEU A 321 -14.84 4.27 0.35
C LEU A 321 -15.33 3.08 1.17
N GLY A 322 -15.58 3.25 2.47
CA GLY A 322 -16.10 2.22 3.38
C GLY A 322 -15.03 1.38 4.07
N PHE A 323 -13.74 1.74 3.96
CA PHE A 323 -12.68 1.03 4.65
C PHE A 323 -12.48 1.55 6.08
N ASP A 324 -12.33 0.61 7.00
CA ASP A 324 -11.72 0.86 8.30
C ASP A 324 -10.19 0.97 8.21
N VAL A 325 -9.53 1.50 9.25
CA VAL A 325 -8.06 1.65 9.29
C VAL A 325 -7.48 0.87 10.47
N VAL A 326 -6.39 0.15 10.20
CA VAL A 326 -5.53 -0.52 11.18
C VAL A 326 -4.09 -0.09 10.89
N THR A 327 -3.47 0.67 11.78
CA THR A 327 -2.14 1.25 11.58
C THR A 327 -1.37 1.34 12.88
N ASP A 328 -0.06 1.44 12.74
CA ASP A 328 0.85 1.84 13.80
C ASP A 328 0.89 3.38 13.97
N TYR A 329 1.31 3.85 15.14
CA TYR A 329 1.52 5.26 15.48
C TYR A 329 3.02 5.58 15.60
N LYS A 330 3.39 6.84 15.35
CA LYS A 330 4.72 7.35 15.69
C LYS A 330 4.82 7.61 17.20
N ARG A 331 6.06 7.63 17.71
CA ARG A 331 6.39 7.98 19.11
C ARG A 331 5.68 9.24 19.61
N ASP A 332 5.71 10.29 18.81
CA ASP A 332 5.09 11.58 19.09
C ASP A 332 3.55 11.56 18.97
N MET A 333 2.95 10.44 18.59
CA MET A 333 1.50 10.22 18.52
C MET A 333 0.97 9.30 19.63
N LEU A 334 1.82 8.73 20.47
CA LEU A 334 1.41 7.93 21.62
C LEU A 334 0.98 8.78 22.82
N GLY A 335 0.08 8.24 23.64
CA GLY A 335 -0.46 8.93 24.81
C GLY A 335 -1.55 9.95 24.47
N VAL A 336 -1.71 10.96 25.32
CA VAL A 336 -2.76 11.99 25.17
C VAL A 336 -2.40 12.93 24.01
N LYS A 337 -3.25 12.99 22.99
CA LYS A 337 -3.05 13.83 21.77
C LYS A 337 -4.14 14.85 21.51
N GLY A 338 -4.99 15.09 22.50
CA GLY A 338 -6.05 16.09 22.42
C GLY A 338 -7.29 15.63 23.17
N GLY A 339 -8.44 16.08 22.69
CA GLY A 339 -9.70 15.82 23.34
C GLY A 339 -10.83 16.68 22.80
N HIS A 340 -12.05 16.31 23.12
CA HIS A 340 -13.25 17.09 22.84
C HIS A 340 -14.17 17.08 24.05
N ALA A 341 -14.78 18.24 24.35
CA ALA A 341 -15.67 18.43 25.50
C ALA A 341 -15.08 17.94 26.85
N GLY A 342 -13.74 17.96 26.96
CA GLY A 342 -12.99 17.50 28.12
C GLY A 342 -12.74 15.99 28.21
N ALA A 343 -13.17 15.20 27.23
CA ALA A 343 -12.68 13.83 27.08
C ALA A 343 -11.23 13.85 26.59
N VAL A 344 -10.41 12.89 27.02
CA VAL A 344 -9.01 12.79 26.56
C VAL A 344 -8.91 11.84 25.37
N GLN A 345 -8.27 12.27 24.29
CA GLN A 345 -8.01 11.42 23.13
C GLN A 345 -6.67 10.71 23.28
N ILE A 346 -6.70 9.37 23.23
CA ILE A 346 -5.52 8.51 23.32
C ILE A 346 -5.63 7.47 22.21
N GLU A 347 -4.65 7.44 21.30
CA GLU A 347 -4.51 6.41 20.26
C GLU A 347 -5.82 6.12 19.50
N GLY A 348 -6.49 7.21 19.08
CA GLY A 348 -7.72 7.14 18.28
C GLY A 348 -9.02 6.98 19.05
N ARG A 349 -8.98 6.78 20.36
CA ARG A 349 -10.18 6.63 21.21
C ARG A 349 -10.30 7.79 22.19
N HIS A 350 -11.54 8.03 22.64
CA HIS A 350 -11.84 9.06 23.62
C HIS A 350 -12.17 8.42 24.97
N TYR A 351 -11.50 8.88 26.02
CA TYR A 351 -11.60 8.34 27.37
C TYR A 351 -12.05 9.39 28.38
N CYS A 352 -12.58 8.91 29.50
CA CYS A 352 -12.86 9.72 30.67
C CYS A 352 -11.58 10.44 31.12
N PRO A 353 -11.62 11.76 31.37
CA PRO A 353 -10.45 12.49 31.87
C PRO A 353 -10.02 12.04 33.28
N GLY A 354 -10.87 11.31 34.00
CA GLY A 354 -10.52 10.70 35.29
C GLY A 354 -9.82 9.34 35.22
N MET A 355 -9.42 8.89 34.03
CA MET A 355 -8.57 7.72 33.89
C MET A 355 -7.18 8.00 34.50
N GLY A 356 -6.59 7.03 35.20
CA GLY A 356 -5.30 7.22 35.85
C GLY A 356 -4.15 7.48 34.87
N PRO A 357 -3.11 8.24 35.26
CA PRO A 357 -1.97 8.55 34.39
C PRO A 357 -1.19 7.30 33.97
N ASP A 358 -1.15 6.27 34.82
CA ASP A 358 -0.57 4.96 34.53
C ASP A 358 -1.25 4.26 33.33
N LEU A 359 -2.57 4.44 33.22
CA LEU A 359 -3.33 3.97 32.08
C LEU A 359 -3.18 4.93 30.90
N MET A 360 -3.25 6.24 31.10
CA MET A 360 -3.13 7.21 29.99
C MET A 360 -1.78 7.09 29.26
N ASN A 361 -0.69 6.85 29.99
CA ASN A 361 0.67 6.82 29.45
C ASN A 361 1.18 5.41 29.13
N ALA A 362 0.37 4.35 29.30
CA ALA A 362 0.81 2.97 29.13
C ALA A 362 1.66 2.70 27.87
N SER A 363 1.27 3.19 26.69
CA SER A 363 2.07 3.01 25.46
C SER A 363 3.35 3.85 25.44
N VAL A 364 3.35 5.03 26.05
CA VAL A 364 4.54 5.90 26.16
C VAL A 364 5.58 5.26 27.09
N ASP A 365 5.11 4.71 28.22
CA ASP A 365 5.95 4.02 29.19
C ASP A 365 6.51 2.72 28.60
N ALA A 366 5.70 1.95 27.87
CA ALA A 366 6.12 0.73 27.17
C ALA A 366 7.18 1.02 26.10
N GLU A 367 6.96 2.02 25.24
CA GLU A 367 7.94 2.43 24.23
C GLU A 367 9.25 2.92 24.85
N SER A 368 9.18 3.57 26.02
CA SER A 368 10.35 4.03 26.77
C SER A 368 11.07 2.92 27.55
N GLY A 369 10.60 1.67 27.47
CA GLY A 369 11.17 0.53 28.17
C GLY A 369 10.89 0.50 29.68
N LEU A 370 9.90 1.26 30.15
CA LEU A 370 9.51 1.35 31.56
C LEU A 370 8.46 0.31 31.97
N LEU A 371 7.84 -0.36 31.00
CA LEU A 371 6.88 -1.44 31.23
C LEU A 371 7.32 -2.71 30.53
N ASP A 372 7.00 -3.86 31.13
CA ASP A 372 7.01 -5.14 30.46
C ASP A 372 5.74 -5.37 29.63
N GLU A 373 5.79 -6.37 28.75
CA GLU A 373 4.70 -6.71 27.82
C GLU A 373 3.40 -7.09 28.53
N ASP A 374 3.47 -7.91 29.57
CA ASP A 374 2.28 -8.36 30.30
C ASP A 374 1.59 -7.19 31.02
N THR A 375 2.37 -6.33 31.67
CA THR A 375 1.86 -5.12 32.31
C THR A 375 1.26 -4.17 31.28
N TYR A 376 1.89 -4.01 30.11
CA TYR A 376 1.35 -3.19 29.03
C TYR A 376 -0.02 -3.70 28.56
N ILE A 377 -0.13 -4.99 28.23
CA ILE A 377 -1.37 -5.64 27.79
C ILE A 377 -2.48 -5.44 28.83
N GLN A 378 -2.17 -5.68 30.11
CA GLN A 378 -3.13 -5.47 31.20
C GLN A 378 -3.61 -4.02 31.31
N ARG A 379 -2.71 -3.04 31.14
CA ARG A 379 -3.07 -1.62 31.17
C ARG A 379 -3.94 -1.23 29.98
N ILE A 380 -3.64 -1.73 28.78
CA ILE A 380 -4.46 -1.50 27.59
C ILE A 380 -5.88 -2.06 27.79
N GLU A 381 -6.04 -3.27 28.32
CA GLU A 381 -7.38 -3.81 28.59
C GLU A 381 -8.12 -3.02 29.68
N LYS A 382 -7.41 -2.57 30.73
CA LYS A 382 -8.00 -1.71 31.78
C LYS A 382 -8.52 -0.37 31.24
N ARG A 383 -7.91 0.22 30.20
CA ARG A 383 -8.41 1.45 29.55
C ARG A 383 -9.85 1.32 29.05
N ARG A 384 -10.27 0.12 28.61
CA ARG A 384 -11.58 -0.14 28.02
C ARG A 384 -12.76 0.26 28.91
N ALA A 385 -12.60 0.16 30.23
CA ALA A 385 -13.63 0.58 31.19
C ALA A 385 -13.86 2.11 31.14
N PHE A 386 -12.82 2.89 30.87
CA PHE A 386 -12.83 4.35 30.86
C PHE A 386 -13.18 4.95 29.49
N GLU A 387 -13.32 4.14 28.44
CA GLU A 387 -13.70 4.62 27.10
C GLU A 387 -15.11 5.21 27.10
N LEU A 388 -15.29 6.36 26.45
CA LEU A 388 -16.62 6.96 26.26
C LEU A 388 -17.54 5.98 25.51
N ARG A 389 -18.82 5.99 25.86
CA ARG A 389 -19.82 5.08 25.26
C ARG A 389 -20.65 5.83 24.24
N ALA A 390 -20.94 5.21 23.10
CA ALA A 390 -21.92 5.75 22.17
C ALA A 390 -23.30 5.78 22.84
N LYS A 391 -23.96 6.95 22.85
CA LYS A 391 -25.36 7.07 23.26
C LYS A 391 -26.27 6.58 22.14
N GLU A 392 -25.97 7.03 20.92
CA GLU A 392 -26.70 6.71 19.69
C GLU A 392 -25.71 6.43 18.54
N ARG A 393 -26.24 5.95 17.41
CA ARG A 393 -25.43 5.76 16.19
C ARG A 393 -25.04 7.14 15.61
N PRO A 394 -23.92 7.24 14.88
CA PRO A 394 -23.59 8.46 14.15
C PRO A 394 -24.71 8.83 13.17
N ASP A 395 -24.96 10.12 12.98
CA ASP A 395 -25.83 10.64 11.92
C ASP A 395 -25.17 10.56 10.53
N GLU A 396 -25.87 11.03 9.50
CA GLU A 396 -25.36 11.05 8.11
C GLU A 396 -24.08 11.89 7.94
N ASN A 397 -23.86 12.87 8.81
CA ASN A 397 -22.66 13.71 8.83
C ASN A 397 -21.57 13.16 9.77
N GLY A 398 -21.75 11.94 10.28
CA GLY A 398 -20.84 11.29 11.22
C GLY A 398 -20.87 11.89 12.62
N LYS A 399 -21.80 12.80 12.95
CA LYS A 399 -21.91 13.33 14.32
C LYS A 399 -22.43 12.24 15.23
N GLN A 400 -21.76 12.04 16.35
CA GLN A 400 -22.10 10.98 17.29
C GLN A 400 -22.19 11.51 18.73
N PRO A 401 -23.35 11.39 19.40
CA PRO A 401 -23.45 11.69 20.81
C PRO A 401 -22.79 10.56 21.63
N MET A 402 -21.81 10.96 22.44
CA MET A 402 -21.05 10.09 23.33
C MET A 402 -21.35 10.43 24.79
N MET A 403 -21.38 9.43 25.66
CA MET A 403 -21.69 9.56 27.08
C MET A 403 -20.54 9.09 27.96
N CYS A 404 -20.44 9.71 29.14
CA CYS A 404 -19.49 9.32 30.17
C CYS A 404 -19.66 7.83 30.54
N PRO A 405 -18.57 7.05 30.69
CA PRO A 405 -18.65 5.64 31.07
C PRO A 405 -19.25 5.41 32.47
N ALA A 406 -19.31 6.44 33.32
CA ALA A 406 -19.96 6.39 34.64
C ALA A 406 -21.49 6.59 34.58
N HIS A 407 -22.02 7.10 33.47
CA HIS A 407 -23.41 7.51 33.37
C HIS A 407 -24.31 6.36 32.84
N GLY A 408 -25.57 6.30 33.28
CA GLY A 408 -26.60 5.40 32.75
C GLY A 408 -26.57 3.95 33.26
N PRO A 409 -27.55 3.11 32.86
CA PRO A 409 -27.70 1.75 33.37
C PRO A 409 -26.48 0.86 33.04
N GLN A 410 -25.84 1.08 31.89
CA GLN A 410 -24.66 0.32 31.46
C GLN A 410 -23.33 0.99 31.90
N ALA A 411 -23.31 1.72 33.01
CA ALA A 411 -22.08 2.33 33.53
C ALA A 411 -20.97 1.28 33.75
N ARG A 412 -19.76 1.56 33.26
CA ARG A 412 -18.56 0.70 33.35
C ARG A 412 -17.61 1.10 34.47
N VAL A 413 -17.70 2.34 34.93
CA VAL A 413 -16.89 2.88 36.02
C VAL A 413 -17.77 3.47 37.13
N VAL A 414 -17.22 3.55 38.34
CA VAL A 414 -17.77 4.34 39.44
C VAL A 414 -16.97 5.64 39.53
N CYS A 415 -17.66 6.78 39.54
CA CYS A 415 -17.04 8.10 39.58
C CYS A 415 -17.64 8.92 40.73
N PRO A 416 -16.82 9.59 41.57
CA PRO A 416 -17.32 10.45 42.64
C PRO A 416 -18.24 11.59 42.17
N LEU A 417 -18.07 12.03 40.91
CA LEU A 417 -18.87 13.11 40.32
C LEU A 417 -20.27 12.67 39.83
N ARG A 418 -20.59 11.36 39.87
CA ARG A 418 -21.84 10.83 39.32
C ARG A 418 -22.49 9.84 40.26
N GLU A 419 -23.75 10.09 40.59
CA GLU A 419 -24.58 9.11 41.27
C GLU A 419 -24.79 7.87 40.40
N ARG A 420 -24.75 6.71 41.05
CA ARG A 420 -24.92 5.43 40.37
C ARG A 420 -26.37 5.28 39.92
N HIS A 421 -26.57 5.05 38.63
CA HIS A 421 -27.90 4.80 38.08
C HIS A 421 -28.55 3.57 38.75
N PRO A 422 -29.83 3.63 39.20
CA PRO A 422 -30.48 2.56 39.95
C PRO A 422 -30.49 1.20 39.24
N LYS A 423 -30.70 1.21 37.92
CA LYS A 423 -30.71 0.00 37.07
C LYS A 423 -29.31 -0.51 36.69
N SER A 424 -28.25 0.02 37.30
CA SER A 424 -26.89 -0.36 36.92
C SER A 424 -26.41 -1.61 37.64
N SER A 425 -25.89 -2.57 36.86
CA SER A 425 -25.38 -3.87 37.34
C SER A 425 -24.56 -3.76 38.63
N SER A 426 -24.81 -4.68 39.58
CA SER A 426 -24.13 -4.81 40.87
C SER A 426 -22.68 -5.28 40.76
N LYS A 427 -22.26 -5.82 39.61
CA LYS A 427 -20.90 -6.34 39.39
C LYS A 427 -19.82 -5.29 39.72
N PRO A 428 -18.64 -5.71 40.22
CA PRO A 428 -17.51 -4.82 40.42
C PRO A 428 -17.15 -4.06 39.15
N LYS A 429 -16.78 -2.78 39.31
CA LYS A 429 -16.44 -1.85 38.24
C LYS A 429 -15.14 -1.14 38.55
N ALA A 430 -14.43 -0.71 37.52
CA ALA A 430 -13.28 0.17 37.70
C ALA A 430 -13.72 1.47 38.38
N LYS A 431 -12.85 2.06 39.20
CA LYS A 431 -13.14 3.26 39.97
C LYS A 431 -12.28 4.42 39.46
N VAL A 432 -12.88 5.58 39.27
CA VAL A 432 -12.15 6.84 39.16
C VAL A 432 -11.67 7.19 40.57
N LEU A 433 -10.35 7.24 40.77
CA LEU A 433 -9.77 7.60 42.06
C LEU A 433 -10.01 9.09 42.34
N PRO A 434 -10.26 9.50 43.60
CA PRO A 434 -10.43 10.91 43.95
C PRO A 434 -9.31 11.82 43.43
N ALA A 435 -8.06 11.36 43.47
CA ALA A 435 -6.90 12.08 42.96
C ALA A 435 -6.91 12.31 41.44
N ASN A 436 -7.66 11.50 40.69
CA ASN A 436 -7.78 11.60 39.24
C ASN A 436 -9.06 12.33 38.81
N VAL A 437 -9.91 12.76 39.75
CA VAL A 437 -11.12 13.51 39.41
C VAL A 437 -10.71 14.85 38.80
N PRO A 438 -11.23 15.24 37.62
CA PRO A 438 -10.89 16.52 37.00
C PRO A 438 -11.23 17.69 37.92
N VAL A 439 -10.28 18.61 38.06
CA VAL A 439 -10.47 19.86 38.80
C VAL A 439 -11.37 20.79 38.00
N ALA A 440 -12.32 21.46 38.67
CA ALA A 440 -13.14 22.49 38.04
C ALA A 440 -12.30 23.73 37.72
N ILE A 441 -12.35 24.19 36.48
CA ILE A 441 -11.71 25.45 36.04
C ILE A 441 -12.82 26.50 36.01
N ASP A 442 -12.60 27.64 36.68
CA ASP A 442 -13.60 28.69 36.85
C ASP A 442 -14.96 28.19 37.39
N GLY A 443 -14.90 27.21 38.30
CA GLY A 443 -16.08 26.59 38.90
C GLY A 443 -16.84 25.63 37.97
N GLN A 444 -16.34 25.37 36.76
CA GLN A 444 -16.99 24.50 35.79
C GLN A 444 -16.21 23.19 35.59
N LEU A 445 -16.93 22.08 35.72
CA LEU A 445 -16.41 20.76 35.35
C LEU A 445 -16.42 20.57 33.83
N PRO A 446 -15.55 19.72 33.28
CA PRO A 446 -15.56 19.39 31.87
C PRO A 446 -16.95 18.91 31.41
N ALA A 447 -17.38 19.31 30.21
CA ALA A 447 -18.72 19.02 29.71
C ALA A 447 -19.04 17.52 29.70
N VAL A 448 -18.08 16.65 29.36
CA VAL A 448 -18.22 15.19 29.44
C VAL A 448 -18.51 14.69 30.87
N CYS A 449 -18.04 15.40 31.89
CA CYS A 449 -18.22 15.06 33.30
C CYS A 449 -19.54 15.58 33.86
N SER A 450 -20.08 16.69 33.35
CA SER A 450 -21.31 17.34 33.84
C SER A 450 -22.56 17.00 33.03
N GLN A 451 -22.46 16.87 31.70
CA GLN A 451 -23.60 16.64 30.79
C GLN A 451 -23.92 15.16 30.61
N THR A 452 -25.16 14.82 30.24
CA THR A 452 -25.56 13.41 30.00
C THR A 452 -24.89 12.81 28.75
N SER A 453 -24.60 13.65 27.76
CA SER A 453 -23.85 13.33 26.55
C SER A 453 -23.21 14.57 25.94
N VAL A 454 -22.14 14.38 25.19
CA VAL A 454 -21.44 15.38 24.39
C VAL A 454 -21.38 14.90 22.94
N THR A 455 -21.44 15.80 21.97
CA THR A 455 -21.56 15.44 20.55
C THR A 455 -20.22 15.57 19.85
N PHE A 456 -19.70 14.46 19.33
CA PHE A 456 -18.50 14.47 18.50
C PHE A 456 -18.87 14.70 17.03
N THR A 457 -18.09 15.48 16.30
CA THR A 457 -18.24 15.62 14.84
C THR A 457 -17.56 14.46 14.09
N GLY A 458 -17.89 14.26 12.81
CA GLY A 458 -17.30 13.17 12.01
C GLY A 458 -15.77 13.25 11.88
N ASP A 459 -15.23 14.48 11.85
CA ASP A 459 -13.80 14.74 11.66
C ASP A 459 -13.00 14.72 12.96
N GLU A 460 -13.67 14.83 14.12
CA GLU A 460 -13.02 14.89 15.42
C GLU A 460 -12.26 13.60 15.73
N GLY A 461 -10.93 13.74 15.72
CA GLY A 461 -10.03 12.62 15.96
C GLY A 461 -9.87 11.67 14.78
N LEU A 462 -10.39 12.01 13.59
CA LEU A 462 -10.38 11.16 12.41
C LEU A 462 -8.97 10.70 12.02
N LYS A 463 -7.98 11.59 12.15
CA LYS A 463 -6.56 11.29 11.91
C LYS A 463 -6.06 10.08 12.70
N HIS A 464 -6.52 9.92 13.93
CA HIS A 464 -6.10 8.82 14.79
C HIS A 464 -7.12 7.69 14.82
N LYS A 465 -8.28 7.80 14.17
CA LYS A 465 -9.38 6.84 14.34
C LYS A 465 -9.05 5.48 13.71
N GLN A 466 -9.01 4.44 14.53
CA GLN A 466 -8.84 3.04 14.12
C GLN A 466 -10.05 2.19 14.50
N VAL A 467 -10.27 1.10 13.75
CA VAL A 467 -11.38 0.17 14.04
C VAL A 467 -11.11 -0.70 15.26
N LEU A 468 -9.85 -1.09 15.47
CA LEU A 468 -9.39 -1.81 16.65
C LEU A 468 -8.81 -0.85 17.69
N ARG A 469 -8.62 -1.31 18.93
CA ARG A 469 -7.90 -0.54 19.95
C ARG A 469 -6.42 -0.79 19.77
N TYR A 470 -5.66 0.28 19.59
CA TYR A 470 -4.21 0.17 19.50
C TYR A 470 -3.62 -0.56 20.72
N GLY A 471 -2.65 -1.43 20.48
CA GLY A 471 -2.03 -2.25 21.52
C GLY A 471 -2.87 -3.42 22.05
N SER A 472 -4.13 -3.58 21.61
CA SER A 472 -4.92 -4.77 21.95
C SER A 472 -4.42 -6.00 21.18
N GLU A 473 -4.67 -7.19 21.72
CA GLU A 473 -4.34 -8.47 21.07
C GLU A 473 -4.93 -8.55 19.65
N GLU A 474 -6.21 -8.23 19.47
CA GLU A 474 -6.87 -8.23 18.15
C GLU A 474 -6.18 -7.27 17.16
N TRP A 475 -5.75 -6.11 17.63
CA TRP A 475 -5.03 -5.14 16.81
C TRP A 475 -3.65 -5.67 16.42
N ALA A 476 -2.90 -6.21 17.37
CA ALA A 476 -1.56 -6.76 17.13
C ALA A 476 -1.62 -7.94 16.15
N GLU A 477 -2.55 -8.87 16.33
CA GLU A 477 -2.76 -9.99 15.42
C GLU A 477 -3.10 -9.53 14.00
N THR A 478 -4.05 -8.59 13.86
CA THR A 478 -4.49 -8.09 12.55
C THR A 478 -3.36 -7.34 11.85
N TYR A 479 -2.71 -6.40 12.55
CA TYR A 479 -1.63 -5.59 11.99
C TYR A 479 -0.44 -6.45 11.57
N ASN A 480 -0.01 -7.40 12.43
CA ASN A 480 1.10 -8.30 12.13
C ASN A 480 0.80 -9.22 10.97
N ARG A 481 -0.37 -9.85 10.96
CA ARG A 481 -0.81 -10.70 9.87
C ARG A 481 -0.76 -9.94 8.54
N ASP A 482 -1.35 -8.76 8.50
CA ASP A 482 -1.45 -7.96 7.28
C ASP A 482 -0.10 -7.39 6.81
N ARG A 483 0.77 -6.95 7.73
CA ARG A 483 2.13 -6.53 7.39
C ARG A 483 2.99 -7.70 6.91
N ASN A 484 2.91 -8.86 7.58
CA ASN A 484 3.60 -10.07 7.17
C ASN A 484 3.16 -10.55 5.79
N LEU A 485 1.88 -10.45 5.45
CA LEU A 485 1.38 -10.75 4.09
C LEU A 485 2.02 -9.81 3.06
N SER A 486 2.11 -8.51 3.37
CA SER A 486 2.74 -7.54 2.48
C SER A 486 4.23 -7.80 2.27
N GLU A 487 4.96 -8.08 3.35
CA GLU A 487 6.40 -8.39 3.31
C GLU A 487 6.64 -9.72 2.58
N GLY A 488 5.80 -10.72 2.84
CA GLY A 488 5.82 -12.00 2.15
C GLY A 488 5.61 -11.86 0.65
N PHE A 489 4.60 -11.10 0.21
CA PHE A 489 4.35 -10.84 -1.20
C PHE A 489 5.52 -10.11 -1.87
N ASN A 490 6.08 -9.10 -1.18
CA ASN A 490 7.27 -8.41 -1.66
C ASN A 490 8.47 -9.34 -1.83
N SER A 491 8.71 -10.26 -0.89
CA SER A 491 9.74 -11.29 -1.04
C SER A 491 9.45 -12.20 -2.22
N TYR A 492 8.18 -12.56 -2.42
CA TYR A 492 7.73 -13.40 -3.52
C TYR A 492 8.06 -12.78 -4.88
N ILE A 493 7.63 -11.54 -5.11
CA ILE A 493 7.80 -10.86 -6.40
C ILE A 493 9.27 -10.46 -6.65
N LYS A 494 10.07 -10.31 -5.60
CA LYS A 494 11.51 -9.99 -5.71
C LYS A 494 12.40 -11.20 -5.94
N ASP A 495 11.85 -12.41 -5.83
CA ASP A 495 12.59 -13.66 -5.99
C ASP A 495 13.33 -13.68 -7.34
N PRO A 496 14.68 -13.75 -7.34
CA PRO A 496 15.49 -13.71 -8.56
C PRO A 496 15.32 -14.96 -9.44
N SER A 497 14.79 -16.05 -8.91
CA SER A 497 14.52 -17.29 -9.64
C SER A 497 13.16 -17.29 -10.34
N HIS A 498 12.28 -16.33 -10.04
CA HIS A 498 10.93 -16.25 -10.57
C HIS A 498 10.68 -14.88 -11.24
N GLU A 499 9.98 -13.96 -10.57
CA GLU A 499 9.58 -12.68 -11.18
C GLU A 499 10.72 -11.66 -11.28
N ALA A 500 11.72 -11.74 -10.39
CA ALA A 500 12.89 -10.86 -10.35
C ALA A 500 12.55 -9.37 -10.53
N PHE A 501 11.51 -8.88 -9.83
CA PHE A 501 10.91 -7.56 -10.07
C PHE A 501 11.90 -6.37 -10.02
N GLU A 502 12.85 -6.42 -9.07
CA GLU A 502 13.91 -5.40 -8.94
C GLU A 502 15.02 -5.52 -10.00
N ALA A 503 15.08 -6.65 -10.72
CA ALA A 503 16.09 -6.91 -11.74
C ALA A 503 15.78 -6.16 -13.04
N ARG A 504 16.41 -4.98 -13.16
CA ARG A 504 16.42 -4.12 -14.36
C ARG A 504 16.72 -4.89 -15.66
N GLY A 505 17.57 -5.92 -15.57
CA GLY A 505 18.03 -6.71 -16.70
C GLY A 505 16.89 -7.38 -17.47
N GLY A 506 15.82 -7.78 -16.77
CA GLY A 506 14.64 -8.44 -17.35
C GLY A 506 13.65 -7.49 -18.01
N ARG A 507 13.68 -6.18 -17.66
CA ARG A 507 12.68 -5.18 -18.06
C ARG A 507 13.32 -3.97 -18.75
N ARG A 508 13.75 -4.15 -20.01
CA ARG A 508 14.57 -3.15 -20.73
C ARG A 508 13.81 -2.05 -21.47
N MET A 509 12.48 -2.14 -21.58
CA MET A 509 11.70 -1.04 -22.16
C MET A 509 11.74 0.18 -21.24
N ARG A 510 11.76 1.40 -21.80
CA ARG A 510 11.98 2.63 -21.01
C ARG A 510 10.67 3.39 -20.80
N GLY A 511 10.59 4.07 -19.67
CA GLY A 511 9.48 4.95 -19.32
C GLY A 511 8.46 4.32 -18.38
N LEU A 512 7.74 5.15 -17.63
CA LEU A 512 6.82 4.70 -16.58
C LEU A 512 5.77 3.72 -17.10
N ALA A 513 5.10 4.06 -18.20
CA ALA A 513 4.07 3.19 -18.77
C ALA A 513 4.61 1.84 -19.25
N ALA A 514 5.77 1.83 -19.91
CA ALA A 514 6.38 0.59 -20.37
C ALA A 514 6.87 -0.27 -19.19
N GLN A 515 7.36 0.36 -18.12
CA GLN A 515 7.78 -0.35 -16.91
C GLN A 515 6.56 -0.93 -16.18
N GLN A 516 5.45 -0.19 -16.07
CA GLN A 516 4.20 -0.67 -15.46
C GLN A 516 3.60 -1.79 -16.30
N PHE A 517 3.52 -1.66 -17.62
CA PHE A 517 3.09 -2.73 -18.53
C PHE A 517 3.86 -4.04 -18.28
N LEU A 518 5.19 -3.97 -18.21
CA LEU A 518 6.01 -5.15 -17.93
C LEU A 518 5.81 -5.68 -16.50
N ALA A 519 5.68 -4.76 -15.54
CA ALA A 519 5.44 -5.09 -14.14
C ALA A 519 4.14 -5.86 -13.96
N THR A 520 3.07 -5.46 -14.65
CA THR A 520 1.75 -6.11 -14.60
C THR A 520 1.88 -7.62 -14.80
N PHE A 521 2.61 -8.06 -15.83
CA PHE A 521 2.76 -9.51 -16.09
C PHE A 521 3.59 -10.23 -15.02
N LEU A 522 4.58 -9.55 -14.43
CA LEU A 522 5.31 -10.11 -13.29
C LEU A 522 4.40 -10.24 -12.06
N VAL A 523 3.56 -9.25 -11.79
CA VAL A 523 2.58 -9.31 -10.69
C VAL A 523 1.54 -10.40 -10.95
N VAL A 524 1.09 -10.58 -12.19
CA VAL A 524 0.21 -11.68 -12.60
C VAL A 524 0.85 -13.04 -12.31
N SER A 525 2.12 -13.23 -12.71
CA SER A 525 2.88 -14.44 -12.40
C SER A 525 2.96 -14.69 -10.89
N ALA A 526 3.34 -13.66 -10.11
CA ALA A 526 3.43 -13.77 -8.66
C ALA A 526 2.09 -14.13 -8.02
N ASN A 527 0.98 -13.53 -8.47
CA ASN A 527 -0.36 -13.84 -7.98
C ASN A 527 -0.73 -15.30 -8.23
N LEU A 528 -0.53 -15.81 -9.45
CA LEU A 528 -0.86 -17.19 -9.78
C LEU A 528 -0.02 -18.18 -8.97
N ARG A 529 1.27 -17.89 -8.80
CA ARG A 529 2.18 -18.71 -7.99
C ARG A 529 1.79 -18.68 -6.50
N ALA A 530 1.34 -17.52 -5.99
CA ALA A 530 0.83 -17.37 -4.62
C ALA A 530 -0.50 -18.12 -4.41
N ILE A 531 -1.43 -18.06 -5.37
CA ILE A 531 -2.68 -18.83 -5.35
C ILE A 531 -2.37 -20.33 -5.33
N TYR A 532 -1.47 -20.79 -6.22
CA TYR A 532 -1.06 -22.20 -6.27
C TYR A 532 -0.46 -22.65 -4.93
N THR A 533 0.46 -21.86 -4.37
CA THR A 533 1.10 -22.18 -3.09
C THR A 533 0.08 -22.23 -1.95
N PHE A 534 -0.86 -21.30 -1.90
CA PHE A 534 -1.93 -21.30 -0.90
C PHE A 534 -2.82 -22.55 -0.99
N VAL A 535 -3.27 -22.89 -2.20
CA VAL A 535 -4.11 -24.09 -2.43
C VAL A 535 -3.33 -25.36 -2.10
N HIS A 536 -2.06 -25.43 -2.50
CA HIS A 536 -1.19 -26.56 -2.23
C HIS A 536 -0.95 -26.74 -0.72
N ASP A 537 -0.60 -25.67 -0.01
CA ASP A 537 -0.37 -25.71 1.44
C ASP A 537 -1.64 -26.12 2.20
N ARG A 538 -2.82 -25.66 1.76
CA ARG A 538 -4.10 -26.12 2.32
C ARG A 538 -4.36 -27.59 2.08
N TYR A 539 -4.13 -28.07 0.85
CA TYR A 539 -4.24 -29.49 0.53
C TYR A 539 -3.31 -30.33 1.40
N LEU A 540 -2.05 -29.89 1.60
CA LEU A 540 -1.11 -30.61 2.47
C LEU A 540 -1.56 -30.64 3.93
N ALA A 541 -2.12 -29.56 4.45
CA ALA A 541 -2.67 -29.51 5.80
C ALA A 541 -3.88 -30.44 5.95
N GLU A 542 -4.80 -30.45 4.98
CA GLU A 542 -6.02 -31.26 5.01
C GLU A 542 -5.73 -32.75 4.79
N ALA A 543 -4.86 -33.11 3.84
CA ALA A 543 -4.57 -34.49 3.48
C ALA A 543 -3.52 -35.16 4.38
N TYR A 544 -2.55 -34.40 4.88
CA TYR A 544 -1.38 -34.96 5.60
C TYR A 544 -1.15 -34.35 6.99
N GLY A 545 -1.99 -33.39 7.44
CA GLY A 545 -1.79 -32.72 8.73
C GLY A 545 -0.53 -31.84 8.78
N VAL A 546 0.08 -31.53 7.64
CA VAL A 546 1.29 -30.69 7.56
C VAL A 546 0.88 -29.22 7.65
N THR A 547 0.93 -28.65 8.86
CA THR A 547 0.78 -27.21 9.05
C THR A 547 2.14 -26.53 9.05
N LYS A 548 2.38 -25.58 8.14
CA LYS A 548 3.47 -24.61 8.27
C LYS A 548 3.15 -23.67 9.44
N ASN A 549 3.36 -24.12 10.67
CA ASN A 549 3.17 -23.30 11.85
C ASN A 549 4.23 -22.18 11.85
N ARG A 550 3.80 -20.94 11.64
CA ARG A 550 4.41 -19.81 12.33
C ARG A 550 3.43 -19.38 13.41
N ALA A 551 3.76 -19.71 14.66
CA ALA A 551 3.08 -19.10 15.80
C ALA A 551 3.29 -17.60 15.69
N VAL A 552 2.21 -16.83 15.48
CA VAL A 552 2.25 -15.38 15.55
C VAL A 552 2.08 -15.04 17.02
N HIS A 553 3.16 -14.69 17.70
CA HIS A 553 3.06 -14.12 19.04
C HIS A 553 2.81 -12.62 18.92
N ILE A 554 2.01 -12.05 19.83
CA ILE A 554 1.89 -10.58 20.05
C ILE A 554 3.29 -9.94 20.12
N SER A 555 4.26 -10.69 20.66
CA SER A 555 5.66 -10.33 20.80
C SER A 555 6.40 -10.05 19.49
N ASP A 556 5.89 -10.37 18.30
CA ASP A 556 6.60 -10.02 17.05
C ASP A 556 6.53 -8.51 16.73
N TYR A 557 5.44 -7.82 17.11
CA TYR A 557 5.35 -6.36 17.03
C TYR A 557 6.00 -5.69 18.26
N ALA A 558 5.66 -6.22 19.43
CA ALA A 558 6.10 -5.68 20.71
C ALA A 558 7.58 -5.97 21.00
N ARG A 559 8.21 -6.90 20.28
CA ARG A 559 9.66 -7.17 20.33
C ARG A 559 10.46 -5.88 20.21
N ASN A 560 10.08 -4.96 19.34
CA ASN A 560 10.85 -3.72 19.20
C ASN A 560 10.80 -2.81 20.44
N TRP A 561 9.75 -2.90 21.25
CA TRP A 561 9.62 -2.17 22.53
C TRP A 561 10.26 -2.96 23.68
N PHE A 562 10.09 -4.28 23.70
CA PHE A 562 10.44 -5.13 24.85
C PHE A 562 11.71 -5.99 24.68
N THR A 563 12.39 -5.94 23.52
CA THR A 563 13.68 -6.64 23.28
C THR A 563 14.88 -5.74 23.06
N LYS A 564 14.72 -4.42 23.19
CA LYS A 564 15.91 -3.54 23.29
C LYS A 564 16.52 -3.72 24.69
N PRO A 565 17.82 -4.08 24.81
CA PRO A 565 18.50 -4.00 26.08
C PRO A 565 18.44 -2.55 26.57
N ALA A 566 18.21 -2.35 27.87
CA ALA A 566 18.33 -1.06 28.53
C ALA A 566 19.80 -0.61 28.54
N THR A 567 20.34 -0.20 27.40
CA THR A 567 21.63 0.47 27.28
C THR A 567 21.39 1.78 26.57
N ASP A 568 20.86 2.74 27.32
CA ASP A 568 21.03 4.20 27.13
C ASP A 568 20.29 4.97 28.25
N ALA A 569 20.24 4.40 29.47
CA ALA A 569 19.99 5.20 30.65
C ALA A 569 21.27 6.02 30.87
N ALA A 570 21.27 7.26 30.38
CA ALA A 570 22.29 8.25 30.67
C ALA A 570 22.53 8.27 32.19
N GLY A 571 23.71 7.78 32.59
CA GLY A 571 24.18 7.92 33.96
C GLY A 571 24.24 9.40 34.35
N PRO A 572 24.14 9.74 35.65
CA PRO A 572 24.22 11.12 36.10
C PRO A 572 25.51 11.76 35.59
N PRO A 573 25.49 13.06 35.20
CA PRO A 573 26.62 13.70 34.57
C PRO A 573 27.86 13.62 35.47
N ALA A 574 28.92 13.02 34.95
CA ALA A 574 30.22 12.97 35.61
C ALA A 574 30.71 14.40 35.85
N GLN A 575 30.97 14.73 37.10
CA GLN A 575 31.63 15.98 37.48
C GLN A 575 33.04 15.97 36.88
N HIS A 576 33.30 16.87 35.92
CA HIS A 576 34.65 17.10 35.42
C HIS A 576 35.51 17.71 36.55
N PRO A 577 36.68 17.14 36.87
CA PRO A 577 37.61 17.79 37.78
C PRO A 577 38.25 19.00 37.09
N LEU A 578 38.17 20.15 37.75
CA LEU A 578 38.91 21.36 37.41
C LEU A 578 40.41 21.01 37.37
N ARG A 579 41.05 21.19 36.22
CA ARG A 579 42.51 21.25 36.13
C ARG A 579 42.93 22.72 36.27
N THR A 580 43.70 22.95 37.33
CA THR A 580 44.64 24.06 37.54
C THR A 580 45.65 24.18 36.41
#